data_AF-A0AAW3Z3B9-F1
#
_entry.id   AF-A0AAW3Z3B9-F1
#
_cell.length_a   1.000
_cell.length_b   1.000
_cell.length_c   1.000
_cell.angle_alpha   90.00
_cell.angle_beta   90.00
_cell.angle_gamma   90.00
#
_symmetry.space_group_name_H-M   'P 1'
#
loop_
_entity.id
_entity.type
_entity.pdbx_description
1 polymer ?
#
loop_
_entity_poly.entity_id
_entity_poly.type
_entity_poly.pdbx_seq_one_letter_code
_entity_poly.pdbx_strand_id
1 'polypeptide(L)' 'MTREILGVNVLPLIEMLRLSRRYLALRKWRNWWRADMRFRKVMRQHKCNWDHFNFENRYRLTKFFVRVNQERGTI' A
#
# COMPACT_ATOMS: atom_id res chain seq x y z
N MET A 1 8.88 28.53 -12.17
CA MET A 1 10.33 28.35 -12.39
C MET A 1 10.56 26.92 -12.84
N THR A 2 10.86 26.71 -14.12
CA THR A 2 11.29 25.42 -14.66
C THR A 2 12.65 25.08 -14.05
N ARG A 3 12.75 23.98 -13.30
CA ARG A 3 14.03 23.44 -12.84
C ARG A 3 14.59 22.58 -13.95
N GLU A 4 15.34 23.21 -14.85
CA GLU A 4 16.14 22.51 -15.85
C GLU A 4 17.49 22.17 -15.22
N ILE A 5 17.83 20.89 -15.21
CA ILE A 5 19.17 20.41 -14.82
C ILE A 5 19.78 19.86 -16.10
N LEU A 6 20.93 20.40 -16.51
CA LEU A 6 21.65 19.98 -17.72
C LEU A 6 20.80 20.06 -19.01
N GLY A 7 19.88 21.03 -19.11
CA GLY A 7 18.99 21.22 -20.27
C GLY A 7 17.81 20.25 -20.35
N VAL A 8 17.61 19.40 -19.33
CA VAL A 8 16.45 18.50 -19.23
C VAL A 8 15.44 19.07 -18.25
N ASN A 9 14.18 19.18 -18.67
CA ASN A 9 13.09 19.54 -17.78
C ASN A 9 12.84 18.39 -16.79
N VAL A 10 13.21 18.60 -15.53
CA VAL A 10 13.20 17.55 -14.50
C VAL A 10 11.81 17.33 -13.92
N LEU A 11 10.87 18.27 -14.10
CA LEU A 11 9.51 18.20 -13.59
C LEU A 11 8.75 16.94 -14.04
N PRO A 12 8.67 16.59 -15.35
CA PRO A 12 8.00 15.38 -15.79
C PRO A 12 8.66 14.09 -15.25
N LEU A 13 9.98 14.07 -15.07
CA LEU A 13 10.70 12.93 -14.47
C LEU A 13 10.33 12.75 -12.98
N ILE A 14 10.27 13.85 -12.24
CA ILE A 14 9.83 13.85 -10.83
C ILE A 14 8.40 13.35 -10.72
N GLU A 15 7.52 13.79 -11.64
CA GLU A 15 6.12 13.40 -11.64
C GLU A 15 5.94 11.92 -11.98
N MET A 16 6.67 11.40 -12.97
CA MET A 16 6.69 9.97 -13.28
C MET A 16 7.18 9.12 -12.11
N LEU A 17 8.22 9.57 -11.39
CA LEU A 17 8.70 8.90 -10.18
C LEU A 17 7.65 8.90 -9.06
N ARG A 18 6.93 10.01 -8.87
CA ARG A 18 5.82 10.08 -7.88
C ARG A 18 4.70 9.11 -8.23
N LEU A 19 4.23 9.10 -9.48
CA LEU A 19 3.19 8.18 -9.94
C LEU A 19 3.62 6.71 -9.79
N SER A 20 4.88 6.40 -10.11
CA SER A 20 5.44 5.06 -9.96
C SER A 20 5.48 4.61 -8.49
N ARG A 21 5.94 5.49 -7.59
CA ARG A 21 5.95 5.23 -6.14
C ARG A 21 4.54 4.99 -5.60
N ARG A 22 3.58 5.83 -6.02
CA ARG A 22 2.16 5.68 -5.68
C ARG A 22 1.59 4.35 -6.14
N TYR A 23 1.87 3.96 -7.38
CA TYR A 23 1.45 2.68 -7.94
C TYR A 23 2.02 1.49 -7.15
N LEU A 24 3.31 1.52 -6.82
CA LEU A 24 3.95 0.47 -6.03
C LEU A 24 3.37 0.37 -4.62
N ALA A 25 3.12 1.50 -3.97
CA ALA A 25 2.49 1.54 -2.64
C ALA A 25 1.08 0.93 -2.68
N LEU A 26 0.25 1.33 -3.65
CA LEU A 26 -1.08 0.74 -3.86
C LEU A 26 -1.02 -0.76 -4.16
N ARG A 27 -0.07 -1.20 -4.99
CA ARG A 27 0.14 -2.62 -5.31
C ARG A 27 0.51 -3.42 -4.06
N LYS A 28 1.39 -2.89 -3.20
CA LYS A 28 1.74 -3.51 -1.91
C LYS A 28 0.52 -3.70 -1.02
N TRP A 29 -0.30 -2.66 -0.86
CA TRP A 29 -1.52 -2.73 -0.03
C TRP A 29 -2.56 -3.71 -0.59
N ARG A 30 -2.76 -3.74 -1.91
CA ARG A 30 -3.64 -4.72 -2.56
C ARG A 30 -3.16 -6.15 -2.34
N ASN A 31 -1.85 -6.40 -2.42
CA ASN A 31 -1.28 -7.73 -2.19
C ASN A 31 -1.46 -8.17 -0.74
N TRP A 32 -1.21 -7.28 0.22
CA TRP A 32 -1.48 -7.52 1.64
C TRP A 32 -2.94 -7.88 1.89
N TRP A 33 -3.86 -7.11 1.32
CA TRP A 33 -5.30 -7.38 1.43
C TRP A 33 -5.69 -8.75 0.86
N ARG A 34 -5.15 -9.12 -0.31
CA ARG A 34 -5.38 -10.44 -0.92
C ARG A 34 -4.85 -11.57 -0.04
N ALA A 35 -3.67 -11.39 0.57
CA ALA A 35 -3.11 -12.37 1.49
C ALA A 35 -4.02 -12.56 2.71
N ASP A 36 -4.45 -11.46 3.34
CA ASP A 36 -5.37 -11.51 4.49
C ASP A 36 -6.70 -12.19 4.17
N MET A 37 -7.27 -11.93 2.98
CA MET A 37 -8.48 -12.62 2.52
C MET A 37 -8.25 -14.12 2.29
N ARG A 38 -7.10 -14.51 1.72
CA ARG A 38 -6.73 -15.91 1.56
C ARG A 38 -6.59 -16.60 2.91
N PHE A 39 -5.92 -15.97 3.87
CA PHE A 39 -5.80 -16.47 5.25
C PHE A 39 -7.18 -16.62 5.90
N ARG A 40 -8.05 -15.62 5.78
CA ARG A 40 -9.43 -15.69 6.30
C ARG A 40 -10.21 -16.87 5.73
N LYS A 41 -10.05 -17.16 4.42
CA LYS A 41 -10.70 -18.31 3.76
C LYS A 41 -10.18 -19.64 4.33
N VAL A 42 -8.87 -19.79 4.44
CA VAL A 42 -8.23 -21.00 5.01
C VAL A 42 -8.68 -21.21 6.46
N MET A 43 -8.72 -20.15 7.28
CA MET A 43 -9.16 -20.23 8.68
C MET A 43 -10.61 -20.67 8.83
N ARG A 44 -11.51 -20.13 8.00
CA ARG A 44 -12.91 -20.58 7.96
C ARG A 44 -13.04 -22.06 7.63
N GLN A 45 -12.19 -22.56 6.73
CA GLN A 45 -12.22 -23.96 6.29
C GLN A 45 -11.67 -24.93 7.33
N HIS A 46 -10.60 -24.55 8.03
CA HIS A 46 -9.91 -25.45 8.95
C HIS A 46 -10.40 -25.38 10.40
N LYS A 47 -11.44 -24.57 10.73
CA LYS A 47 -11.90 -24.29 12.11
C LYS A 47 -10.71 -24.00 13.07
N CYS A 48 -9.62 -23.48 12.51
CA CYS A 48 -8.37 -23.38 13.22
C CYS A 48 -8.42 -22.11 14.04
N ASN A 49 -8.61 -22.27 15.35
CA ASN A 49 -8.58 -21.19 16.32
C ASN A 49 -7.12 -20.78 16.52
N TRP A 50 -6.59 -20.02 15.58
CA TRP A 50 -5.39 -19.24 15.85
C TRP A 50 -5.84 -18.04 16.66
N ASP A 51 -5.82 -18.15 17.99
CA ASP A 51 -6.19 -17.08 18.93
C ASP A 51 -5.48 -15.74 18.64
N HIS A 52 -4.43 -15.77 17.82
CA HIS A 52 -3.65 -14.62 17.39
C HIS A 52 -4.13 -13.93 16.09
N PHE A 53 -5.02 -14.54 15.28
CA PHE A 53 -5.48 -13.91 14.04
C PHE A 53 -6.80 -13.16 14.24
N ASN A 54 -6.70 -11.87 14.52
CA ASN A 54 -7.85 -10.96 14.48
C ASN A 54 -7.88 -10.21 13.14
N PHE A 55 -8.78 -10.63 12.25
CA PHE A 55 -8.99 -10.01 10.93
C PHE A 55 -9.34 -8.51 11.04
N GLU A 56 -10.11 -8.13 12.06
CA GLU A 56 -10.49 -6.73 12.28
C GLU A 56 -9.27 -5.88 12.65
N ASN A 57 -8.39 -6.39 13.50
CA ASN A 57 -7.14 -5.70 13.84
C ASN A 57 -6.25 -5.53 12.61
N ARG A 58 -6.12 -6.55 11.75
CA ARG A 58 -5.37 -6.44 10.49
C ARG A 58 -5.97 -5.44 9.51
N TYR A 59 -7.30 -5.38 9.42
CA TYR A 59 -7.99 -4.38 8.62
C TYR A 59 -7.73 -2.96 9.14
N ARG A 60 -7.85 -2.73 10.46
CA ARG A 60 -7.54 -1.45 11.11
C ARG A 60 -6.09 -1.03 10.87
N LEU A 61 -5.14 -1.97 11.01
CA LEU A 61 -3.71 -1.74 10.76
C LEU A 61 -3.46 -1.32 9.30
N THR A 62 -4.08 -2.02 8.34
CA THR A 62 -3.97 -1.68 6.91
C THR A 62 -4.53 -0.28 6.63
N LYS A 63 -5.69 0.06 7.22
CA LYS A 63 -6.31 1.38 7.08
C LYS A 63 -5.41 2.49 7.65
N PHE A 64 -4.78 2.24 8.80
CA PHE A 64 -3.82 3.15 9.42
C PHE A 64 -2.62 3.41 8.49
N PHE A 65 -2.00 2.36 7.97
CA PHE A 65 -0.86 2.55 7.06
C PHE A 65 -1.24 3.24 5.74
N VAL A 66 -2.43 2.97 5.20
CA VAL A 66 -2.93 3.69 4.02
C VAL A 66 -3.07 5.17 4.33
N ARG A 67 -3.67 5.54 5.47
CA ARG A 67 -3.77 6.94 5.92
C ARG A 67 -2.40 7.60 6.04
N VAL A 68 -1.44 6.95 6.72
CA VAL A 68 -0.07 7.48 6.86
C VAL A 68 0.61 7.69 5.50
N ASN A 69 0.38 6.80 4.53
CA ASN A 69 0.91 6.99 3.17
C ASN A 69 0.26 8.15 2.43
N GLN A 70 -1.04 8.42 2.66
CA GLN A 70 -1.73 9.58 2.11
C GLN A 70 -1.20 10.89 2.71
N GLU A 71 -1.05 10.94 4.03
CA GLU A 71 -0.48 12.11 4.74
C GLU A 71 0.95 12.42 4.28
N ARG A 72 1.74 11.39 3.95
CA ARG A 72 3.09 11.53 3.40
C ARG A 72 3.12 11.88 1.90
N GLY A 73 1.97 12.05 1.25
CA GLY A 73 1.88 12.31 -0.20
C GLY A 73 2.42 11.16 -1.06
N THR A 74 2.50 9.95 -0.50
CA THR A 74 2.93 8.76 -1.23
C THR A 74 1.75 8.15 -2.00
N ILE A 75 0.52 8.32 -1.51
CA ILE A 75 -0.74 7.88 -2.14
C ILE A 75 -1.72 9.04 -2.23
#